data_AF-A0A5N7UAZ4-F1
#
_entry.id   AF-A0A5N7UAZ4-F1
#
_cell.length_a   1.000
_cell.length_b   1.000
_cell.length_c   1.000
_cell.angle_alpha   90.00
_cell.angle_beta   90.00
_cell.angle_gamma   90.00
#
_symmetry.space_group_name_H-M   'P 1'
#
loop_
_entity.id
_entity.type
_entity.pdbx_description
1 polymer ?
#
loop_
_entity_poly.entity_id
_entity_poly.type
_entity_poly.pdbx_seq_one_letter_code
_entity_poly.pdbx_strand_id
1 'polypeptide(L)'
;MYRVNYLKRDVLITPDEVIFHAATDQEIDERQILQNIIVAEERWISNAMCDKFYEDFISKKNVRVTQENKADLLAKINVSFELDGLNPIKDSDLKIGMIINAIEFIEDPWYIKLWERFLWKLTAECVDMTAIVPSWLRHTSKGQQMNLPNAIGGNGAASASGGVKEINFKQNSSIQDRIDPLIERMHLWICQNKEHFPLYCKECGGCGCDGELKDVDGVSHIRKTNFITNIYED
;
A
#
# COMPACT_ATOMS: atom_id res chain seq x y z
N MET A 1 6.46 -11.20 -6.47
CA MET A 1 7.43 -10.62 -7.41
C MET A 1 8.70 -10.28 -6.62
N TYR A 2 9.89 -10.65 -7.12
CA TYR A 2 11.15 -10.31 -6.42
C TYR A 2 11.61 -8.92 -6.82
N ARG A 3 11.70 -8.00 -5.86
CA ARG A 3 12.11 -6.61 -6.09
C ARG A 3 13.13 -6.11 -5.08
N VAL A 4 14.02 -5.25 -5.57
CA VAL A 4 15.03 -4.61 -4.74
C VAL A 4 14.35 -3.49 -3.95
N ASN A 5 14.49 -3.53 -2.63
CA ASN A 5 14.01 -2.49 -1.74
C ASN A 5 15.12 -1.47 -1.45
N TYR A 6 14.93 -0.25 -1.97
CA TYR A 6 15.87 0.86 -1.82
C TYR A 6 15.70 1.68 -0.54
N LEU A 7 14.65 1.43 0.27
CA LEU A 7 14.32 2.22 1.47
C LEU A 7 15.20 1.89 2.68
N LYS A 8 16.07 0.87 2.59
CA LYS A 8 16.94 0.38 3.68
C LYS A 8 16.16 0.03 4.97
N ARG A 9 14.85 -0.14 4.86
CA ARG A 9 13.90 -0.48 5.91
C ARG A 9 13.02 -1.59 5.36
N ASP A 10 12.70 -2.57 6.19
CA ASP A 10 11.78 -3.63 5.81
C ASP A 10 10.37 -3.03 5.65
N VAL A 11 9.79 -3.19 4.46
CA VAL A 11 8.49 -2.63 4.08
C VAL A 11 7.58 -3.74 3.55
N LEU A 12 6.28 -3.51 3.51
CA LEU A 12 5.34 -4.46 2.93
C LEU A 12 5.27 -4.39 1.41
N ILE A 13 5.42 -3.21 0.81
CA ILE A 13 5.23 -3.03 -0.63
C ILE A 13 6.42 -2.31 -1.29
N THR A 14 6.63 -2.61 -2.57
CA THR A 14 7.60 -1.93 -3.44
C THR A 14 6.92 -0.96 -4.42
N PRO A 15 7.64 0.01 -5.00
CA PRO A 15 7.02 0.99 -5.90
C PRO A 15 6.31 0.37 -7.12
N ASP A 16 6.91 -0.66 -7.72
CA ASP A 16 6.30 -1.39 -8.86
C ASP A 16 4.94 -2.00 -8.48
N GLU A 17 4.87 -2.60 -7.30
CA GLU A 17 3.64 -3.16 -6.75
C GLU A 17 2.57 -2.08 -6.49
N VAL A 18 2.98 -0.88 -6.08
CA VAL A 18 2.07 0.27 -5.89
C VAL A 18 1.53 0.74 -7.24
N ILE A 19 2.39 0.93 -8.25
CA ILE A 19 1.99 1.38 -9.59
C ILE A 19 0.99 0.41 -10.22
N PHE A 20 1.20 -0.90 -10.02
CA PHE A 20 0.32 -1.93 -10.57
C PHE A 20 -1.06 -1.95 -9.92
N HIS A 21 -1.16 -1.78 -8.59
CA HIS A 21 -2.43 -1.94 -7.86
C HIS A 21 -3.17 -0.64 -7.57
N ALA A 22 -2.50 0.49 -7.42
CA ALA A 22 -3.16 1.77 -7.12
C ALA A 22 -3.83 2.34 -8.38
N ALA A 23 -4.89 3.15 -8.22
CA ALA A 23 -5.51 3.84 -9.36
C ALA A 23 -4.73 5.09 -9.76
N THR A 24 -3.51 4.87 -10.23
CA THR A 24 -2.62 5.89 -10.76
C THR A 24 -2.69 5.88 -12.29
N ASP A 25 -2.21 6.95 -12.92
CA ASP A 25 -1.96 7.00 -14.37
C ASP A 25 -0.69 6.22 -14.77
N GLN A 26 -0.07 5.50 -13.82
CA GLN A 26 1.19 4.77 -13.98
C GLN A 26 2.42 5.63 -14.27
N GLU A 27 2.28 6.96 -14.28
CA GLU A 27 3.36 7.92 -14.58
C GLU A 27 3.91 8.60 -13.33
N ILE A 28 3.53 8.15 -12.14
CA ILE A 28 4.00 8.73 -10.87
C ILE A 28 5.50 8.42 -10.68
N ASP A 29 6.26 9.46 -10.29
CA ASP A 29 7.68 9.33 -9.94
C ASP A 29 7.88 8.33 -8.79
N GLU A 30 8.68 7.29 -9.06
CA GLU A 30 9.05 6.23 -8.12
C GLU A 30 9.60 6.82 -6.81
N ARG A 31 10.35 7.92 -6.88
CA ARG A 31 10.92 8.57 -5.70
C ARG A 31 9.86 9.11 -4.76
N GLN A 32 8.74 9.60 -5.30
CA GLN A 32 7.62 10.07 -4.50
C GLN A 32 6.92 8.88 -3.82
N ILE A 33 6.73 7.79 -4.54
CA ILE A 33 6.14 6.55 -4.00
C ILE A 33 7.00 6.02 -2.85
N LEU A 34 8.31 5.90 -3.05
CA LEU A 34 9.27 5.42 -2.05
C LEU A 34 9.11 6.11 -0.69
N GLN A 35 9.04 7.44 -0.66
CA GLN A 35 8.90 8.18 0.60
C GLN A 35 7.53 7.97 1.24
N ASN A 36 6.49 7.80 0.43
CA ASN A 36 5.12 7.64 0.90
C ASN A 36 4.81 6.22 1.39
N ILE A 37 5.56 5.21 0.94
CA ILE A 37 5.44 3.82 1.44
C ILE A 37 5.58 3.80 2.96
N ILE A 38 6.64 4.41 3.50
CA ILE A 38 6.91 4.40 4.95
C ILE A 38 5.76 5.06 5.71
N VAL A 39 5.30 6.23 5.26
CA VAL A 39 4.25 6.99 5.92
C VAL A 39 2.90 6.27 5.86
N ALA A 40 2.59 5.66 4.71
CA ALA A 40 1.35 4.92 4.52
C ALA A 40 1.31 3.67 5.41
N GLU A 41 2.41 2.91 5.45
CA GLU A 41 2.51 1.69 6.26
C GLU A 41 2.41 2.00 7.75
N GLU A 42 3.10 3.03 8.25
CA GLU A 42 3.05 3.42 9.67
C GLU A 42 1.71 4.03 10.10
N ARG A 43 1.02 4.73 9.20
CA ARG A 43 -0.22 5.44 9.56
C ARG A 43 -1.45 4.55 9.45
N TRP A 44 -1.49 3.68 8.44
CA TRP A 44 -2.68 2.92 8.10
C TRP A 44 -2.49 1.43 8.33
N ILE A 45 -1.41 0.85 7.82
CA ILE A 45 -1.27 -0.62 7.76
C ILE A 45 -0.87 -1.22 9.10
N SER A 46 0.13 -0.67 9.78
CA SER A 46 0.52 -1.11 11.13
C SER A 46 -0.66 -1.02 12.10
N ASN A 47 -1.43 0.07 12.04
CA ASN A 47 -2.65 0.24 12.83
C ASN A 47 -3.77 -0.72 12.41
N ALA A 48 -3.92 -1.03 11.12
CA ALA A 48 -4.93 -1.96 10.63
C ALA A 48 -4.66 -3.42 11.04
N MET A 49 -3.39 -3.85 11.00
CA MET A 49 -2.95 -5.22 11.28
C MET A 49 -2.52 -5.46 12.74
N CYS A 50 -2.20 -4.38 13.47
CA CYS A 50 -1.42 -4.36 14.70
C CYS A 50 0.10 -4.50 14.48
N ASP A 51 0.87 -3.74 15.25
CA ASP A 51 2.33 -3.61 15.11
C ASP A 51 3.05 -4.96 15.10
N LYS A 52 2.74 -5.87 16.01
CA LYS A 52 3.40 -7.19 16.08
C LYS A 52 3.16 -8.05 14.84
N PHE A 53 1.94 -8.00 14.30
CA PHE A 53 1.59 -8.75 13.10
C PHE A 53 2.27 -8.13 11.88
N TYR A 54 2.28 -6.80 11.80
CA TYR A 54 2.98 -6.05 10.77
C TYR A 54 4.49 -6.38 10.75
N GLU A 55 5.16 -6.34 11.92
CA GLU A 55 6.59 -6.64 12.07
C GLU A 55 6.92 -8.09 11.66
N ASP A 56 6.09 -9.06 12.06
CA ASP A 56 6.25 -10.47 11.63
C ASP A 56 6.12 -10.60 10.11
N PHE A 57 5.14 -9.93 9.51
CA PHE A 57 4.90 -9.98 8.07
C PHE A 57 6.07 -9.40 7.27
N ILE A 58 6.55 -8.20 7.63
CA ILE A 58 7.68 -7.57 6.92
C ILE A 58 8.96 -8.39 7.10
N SER A 59 9.18 -9.02 8.26
CA SER A 59 10.38 -9.83 8.51
C SER A 59 10.45 -11.05 7.60
N LYS A 60 9.29 -11.62 7.24
CA LYS A 60 9.19 -12.76 6.31
C LYS A 60 9.25 -12.34 4.85
N LYS A 61 8.69 -11.17 4.51
CA LYS A 61 8.67 -10.67 3.12
C LYS A 61 10.02 -10.07 2.67
N ASN A 62 10.88 -9.67 3.61
CA ASN A 62 12.14 -8.98 3.32
C ASN A 62 13.36 -9.85 3.66
N VAL A 63 14.19 -10.14 2.66
CA VAL A 63 15.42 -10.91 2.82
C VAL A 63 16.64 -10.03 2.51
N ARG A 64 17.60 -10.00 3.43
CA ARG A 64 18.87 -9.28 3.22
C ARG A 64 19.81 -10.08 2.33
N VAL A 65 20.45 -9.38 1.40
CA VAL A 65 21.48 -9.94 0.51
C VAL A 65 22.74 -10.18 1.33
N THR A 66 23.17 -11.43 1.38
CA THR A 66 24.42 -11.91 1.95
C THR A 66 25.32 -12.45 0.84
N GLN A 67 26.57 -12.77 1.15
CA GLN A 67 27.47 -13.36 0.16
C GLN A 67 26.98 -14.73 -0.34
N GLU A 68 26.28 -15.49 0.51
CA GLU A 68 25.83 -16.85 0.23
C GLU A 68 24.58 -16.88 -0.65
N ASN A 69 23.61 -15.99 -0.39
CA ASN A 69 22.34 -15.98 -1.12
C ASN A 69 22.34 -15.07 -2.37
N LYS A 70 23.40 -14.28 -2.59
CA LYS A 70 23.45 -13.28 -3.67
C LYS A 70 23.13 -13.87 -5.04
N ALA A 71 23.76 -14.99 -5.40
CA ALA A 71 23.60 -15.61 -6.72
C ALA A 71 22.17 -16.14 -6.94
N ASP A 72 21.58 -16.75 -5.91
CA ASP A 72 20.19 -17.24 -5.96
C ASP A 72 19.18 -16.08 -6.08
N LEU A 73 19.35 -15.03 -5.27
CA LEU A 73 18.51 -13.85 -5.32
C LEU A 73 18.62 -13.13 -6.68
N LEU A 74 19.83 -13.02 -7.23
CA LEU A 74 20.05 -12.40 -8.55
C LEU A 74 19.30 -13.16 -9.66
N ALA A 75 19.36 -14.50 -9.63
CA ALA A 75 18.62 -15.33 -10.59
C ALA A 75 17.11 -15.13 -10.46
N LYS A 76 16.58 -15.17 -9.22
CA LYS A 76 15.15 -14.95 -8.95
C LYS A 76 14.64 -13.58 -9.38
N ILE A 77 15.43 -12.53 -9.14
CA ILE A 77 15.10 -11.17 -9.57
C ILE A 77 15.06 -11.10 -11.09
N ASN A 78 16.08 -11.62 -11.79
CA ASN A 78 16.15 -11.55 -13.25
C ASN A 78 15.03 -12.34 -13.93
N VAL A 79 14.63 -13.49 -13.38
CA VAL A 79 13.43 -14.23 -13.85
C VAL A 79 12.17 -13.37 -13.67
N SER A 80 12.02 -12.70 -12.53
CA SER A 80 10.88 -11.81 -12.29
C SER A 80 10.89 -10.61 -13.25
N PHE A 81 12.06 -10.02 -13.54
CA PHE A 81 12.17 -8.88 -14.45
C PHE A 81 11.84 -9.28 -15.89
N GLU A 82 12.26 -10.48 -16.32
CA GLU A 82 11.93 -11.01 -17.64
C GLU A 82 10.42 -11.18 -17.83
N LEU A 83 9.71 -11.68 -16.82
CA LEU A 83 8.25 -11.80 -16.83
C LEU A 83 7.54 -10.45 -16.97
N ASP A 84 8.13 -9.40 -16.39
CA ASP A 84 7.58 -8.04 -16.41
C ASP A 84 8.10 -7.20 -17.59
N GLY A 85 8.89 -7.80 -18.50
CA GLY A 85 9.46 -7.12 -19.68
C GLY A 85 10.55 -6.07 -19.34
N LEU A 86 11.14 -6.15 -18.15
CA LEU A 86 12.18 -5.26 -17.66
C LEU A 86 13.59 -5.78 -17.98
N ASN A 87 14.56 -4.87 -18.04
CA ASN A 87 15.95 -5.23 -18.28
C ASN A 87 16.58 -5.91 -17.05
N PRO A 88 17.28 -7.04 -17.21
CA PRO A 88 17.88 -7.75 -16.08
C PRO A 88 18.90 -6.88 -15.36
N ILE A 89 18.98 -7.06 -14.04
CA ILE A 89 19.96 -6.39 -13.19
C ILE A 89 21.31 -7.10 -13.28
N LYS A 90 22.39 -6.33 -13.23
CA LYS A 90 23.75 -6.88 -13.23
C LYS A 90 24.17 -7.25 -11.81
N ASP A 91 25.11 -8.19 -11.70
CA ASP A 91 25.68 -8.58 -10.40
C ASP A 91 26.32 -7.39 -9.65
N SER A 92 26.82 -6.38 -10.38
CA SER A 92 27.36 -5.13 -9.83
C SER A 92 26.32 -4.27 -9.11
N ASP A 93 25.06 -4.42 -9.50
CA ASP A 93 23.97 -3.54 -9.06
C ASP A 93 23.33 -4.11 -7.79
N LEU A 94 23.37 -5.43 -7.60
CA LEU A 94 22.97 -6.10 -6.38
C LEU A 94 24.14 -6.11 -5.38
N LYS A 95 24.06 -5.29 -4.32
CA LYS A 95 25.11 -5.19 -3.30
C LYS A 95 24.74 -5.97 -2.05
N ILE A 96 25.75 -6.51 -1.36
CA ILE A 96 25.58 -7.10 -0.03
C ILE A 96 24.99 -6.05 0.92
N GLY A 97 24.02 -6.46 1.73
CA GLY A 97 23.28 -5.59 2.64
C GLY A 97 22.06 -4.90 2.04
N MET A 98 21.81 -5.02 0.73
CA MET A 98 20.52 -4.63 0.14
C MET A 98 19.41 -5.58 0.61
N ILE A 99 18.16 -5.13 0.50
CA ILE A 99 16.99 -5.90 0.91
C ILE A 99 16.21 -6.27 -0.35
N ILE A 100 15.80 -7.53 -0.45
CA ILE A 100 14.87 -8.00 -1.48
C ILE A 100 13.51 -8.22 -0.83
N ASN A 101 12.48 -7.63 -1.41
CA ASN A 101 11.10 -7.80 -1.00
C ASN A 101 10.40 -8.74 -1.98
N ALA A 102 9.75 -9.78 -1.47
CA ALA A 102 8.96 -10.70 -2.29
C ALA A 102 7.93 -11.44 -1.42
N ILE A 103 6.70 -11.59 -1.94
CA ILE A 103 5.67 -12.42 -1.27
C ILE A 103 6.06 -13.90 -1.30
N GLU A 104 6.84 -14.32 -2.29
CA GLU A 104 7.32 -15.68 -2.50
C GLU A 104 8.27 -16.18 -1.40
N PHE A 105 8.78 -15.29 -0.54
CA PHE A 105 9.53 -15.71 0.64
C PHE A 105 8.62 -16.20 1.78
N ILE A 106 7.32 -15.88 1.74
CA ILE A 106 6.38 -16.30 2.76
C ILE A 106 5.86 -17.68 2.41
N GLU A 107 6.07 -18.65 3.31
CA GLU A 107 5.59 -20.03 3.13
C GLU A 107 4.18 -20.23 3.67
N ASP A 108 3.72 -19.39 4.61
CA ASP A 108 2.41 -19.51 5.23
C ASP A 108 1.28 -19.18 4.22
N PRO A 109 0.42 -20.15 3.83
CA PRO A 109 -0.63 -19.92 2.86
C PRO A 109 -1.66 -18.87 3.31
N TRP A 110 -1.85 -18.66 4.60
CA TRP A 110 -2.81 -17.68 5.12
C TRP A 110 -2.28 -16.25 5.00
N TYR A 111 -0.97 -16.06 5.13
CA TYR A 111 -0.34 -14.77 4.91
C TYR A 111 -0.38 -14.41 3.42
N ILE A 112 -0.13 -15.39 2.54
CA ILE A 112 -0.26 -15.21 1.08
C ILE A 112 -1.71 -14.84 0.73
N LYS A 113 -2.70 -15.57 1.24
CA LYS A 113 -4.13 -15.25 1.01
C LYS A 113 -4.50 -13.85 1.51
N LEU A 114 -4.01 -13.46 2.69
CA LEU A 114 -4.25 -12.12 3.24
C LEU A 114 -3.64 -11.05 2.34
N TRP A 115 -2.43 -11.29 1.83
CA TRP A 115 -1.74 -10.41 0.89
C TRP A 115 -2.52 -10.23 -0.41
N GLU A 116 -2.76 -11.33 -1.12
CA GLU A 116 -3.39 -11.33 -2.43
C GLU A 116 -4.83 -10.80 -2.40
N ARG A 117 -5.55 -11.06 -1.30
CA ARG A 117 -6.96 -10.67 -1.19
C ARG A 117 -7.17 -9.24 -0.70
N PHE A 118 -6.31 -8.74 0.19
CA PHE A 118 -6.55 -7.46 0.87
C PHE A 118 -5.30 -6.58 0.92
N LEU A 119 -4.22 -7.03 1.58
CA LEU A 119 -3.12 -6.13 1.95
C LEU A 119 -2.42 -5.53 0.75
N TRP A 120 -2.28 -6.26 -0.35
CA TRP A 120 -1.59 -5.74 -1.53
C TRP A 120 -2.31 -4.49 -2.08
N LYS A 121 -3.62 -4.62 -2.33
CA LYS A 121 -4.46 -3.51 -2.82
C LYS A 121 -4.60 -2.41 -1.78
N LEU A 122 -4.84 -2.76 -0.52
CA LEU A 122 -5.00 -1.79 0.58
C LEU A 122 -3.73 -0.94 0.74
N THR A 123 -2.56 -1.57 0.78
CA THR A 123 -1.28 -0.88 0.93
C THR A 123 -1.03 0.04 -0.26
N ALA A 124 -1.26 -0.43 -1.50
CA ALA A 124 -1.11 0.41 -2.68
C ALA A 124 -2.02 1.66 -2.66
N GLU A 125 -3.30 1.50 -2.30
CA GLU A 125 -4.24 2.63 -2.19
C GLU A 125 -3.86 3.61 -1.06
N CYS A 126 -3.34 3.10 0.07
CA CYS A 126 -2.84 3.95 1.16
C CYS A 126 -1.61 4.77 0.72
N VAL A 127 -0.72 4.19 -0.08
CA VAL A 127 0.45 4.88 -0.63
C VAL A 127 0.03 5.96 -1.62
N ASP A 128 -0.89 5.66 -2.54
CA ASP A 128 -1.42 6.67 -3.48
C ASP A 128 -2.12 7.82 -2.75
N MET A 129 -2.95 7.51 -1.75
CA MET A 129 -3.62 8.53 -0.95
C MET A 129 -2.60 9.43 -0.23
N THR A 130 -1.54 8.84 0.32
CA THR A 130 -0.45 9.59 0.96
C THR A 130 0.38 10.39 -0.07
N ALA A 131 0.41 9.94 -1.32
CA ALA A 131 1.01 10.65 -2.44
C ALA A 131 0.19 11.84 -2.94
N ILE A 132 -1.04 12.06 -2.43
CA ILE A 132 -1.79 13.30 -2.63
C ILE A 132 -1.07 14.43 -1.89
N VAL A 133 -0.06 15.00 -2.55
CA VAL A 133 0.70 16.12 -2.02
C VAL A 133 -0.23 17.31 -1.85
N PRO A 134 -0.14 18.08 -0.76
CA PRO A 134 -0.58 19.48 -0.76
C PRO A 134 0.32 20.23 -1.74
N SER A 135 -0.02 20.15 -3.01
CA SER A 135 0.71 20.51 -4.24
C SER A 135 1.13 21.99 -4.35
N TRP A 136 0.99 22.75 -3.28
CA TRP A 136 1.03 24.20 -3.25
C TRP A 136 2.35 24.68 -2.70
N LEU A 137 2.93 24.00 -1.71
CA LEU A 137 4.14 24.41 -1.01
C LEU A 137 5.16 23.26 -1.08
N ARG A 138 6.20 23.45 -1.88
CA ARG A 138 7.34 22.51 -1.94
C ARG A 138 8.48 23.05 -1.09
N HIS A 139 9.10 22.17 -0.33
CA HIS A 139 10.41 22.46 0.26
C HIS A 139 11.46 22.31 -0.83
N THR A 140 12.05 23.43 -1.23
CA THR A 140 13.20 23.47 -2.13
C THR A 140 14.45 23.90 -1.36
N SER A 141 15.62 23.82 -1.99
CA SER A 141 16.87 24.35 -1.43
C SER A 141 16.83 25.87 -1.16
N LYS A 142 15.79 26.56 -1.64
CA LYS A 142 15.53 28.00 -1.44
C LYS A 142 14.41 28.28 -0.43
N GLY A 143 13.96 27.27 0.32
CA GLY A 143 12.90 27.38 1.33
C GLY A 143 11.55 26.82 0.87
N GLN A 144 10.48 27.21 1.57
CA GLN A 144 9.12 26.84 1.17
C GLN A 144 8.69 27.73 0.00
N GLN A 145 8.59 27.13 -1.18
CA GLN A 145 8.18 27.83 -2.39
C GLN A 145 6.80 27.38 -2.81
N MET A 146 5.96 28.35 -3.17
CA MET A 146 4.73 28.02 -3.84
C MET A 146 5.04 27.44 -5.22
N ASN A 147 4.43 26.30 -5.56
CA ASN A 147 4.52 25.74 -6.90
C ASN A 147 3.88 26.72 -7.87
N LEU A 148 4.71 27.37 -8.68
CA LEU A 148 4.25 28.19 -9.78
C LEU A 148 4.59 27.52 -11.10
N PRO A 149 3.66 27.57 -12.06
CA PRO A 149 2.46 28.38 -11.98
C PRO A 149 1.30 27.65 -11.28
N ASN A 150 0.27 28.39 -10.84
CA ASN A 150 -1.09 27.86 -10.73
C ASN A 150 -1.67 27.59 -12.16
N ALA A 151 -0.84 26.98 -13.04
CA ALA A 151 -0.74 27.00 -14.52
C ALA A 151 -0.68 28.45 -15.12
N ILE A 152 0.28 28.92 -15.94
CA ILE A 152 0.92 28.46 -17.18
C ILE A 152 2.37 29.01 -17.25
N GLY A 153 3.34 28.19 -17.70
CA GLY A 153 4.64 28.65 -18.21
C GLY A 153 5.89 28.07 -17.53
N GLY A 154 6.41 26.96 -18.08
CA GLY A 154 7.84 26.63 -18.00
C GLY A 154 8.28 25.53 -17.03
N ASN A 155 7.78 24.31 -17.23
CA ASN A 155 8.54 23.04 -17.28
C ASN A 155 7.56 21.86 -17.18
N GLY A 156 7.15 21.32 -18.33
CA GLY A 156 6.14 20.26 -18.46
C GLY A 156 4.74 20.80 -18.67
N ALA A 157 4.25 20.74 -19.91
CA ALA A 157 2.92 21.19 -20.28
C ALA A 157 1.83 20.23 -19.75
N ALA A 158 0.72 20.81 -19.27
CA ALA A 158 -0.61 20.19 -19.08
C ALA A 158 -1.08 19.73 -17.69
N SER A 159 -0.43 20.07 -16.57
CA SER A 159 -0.99 19.73 -15.23
C SER A 159 -1.39 20.97 -14.43
N ALA A 160 -2.70 21.24 -14.34
CA ALA A 160 -3.26 22.15 -13.36
C ALA A 160 -3.35 21.44 -12.00
N SER A 161 -2.80 22.06 -10.96
CA SER A 161 -2.90 21.56 -9.60
C SER A 161 -4.32 21.80 -9.04
N GLY A 162 -4.91 20.80 -8.38
CA GLY A 162 -6.24 20.92 -7.78
C GLY A 162 -6.29 21.93 -6.62
N GLY A 163 -7.44 22.57 -6.46
CA GLY A 163 -7.74 23.43 -5.31
C GLY A 163 -7.67 22.64 -3.97
N VAL A 164 -7.55 23.32 -2.81
CA VAL A 164 -7.54 22.64 -1.49
C VAL A 164 -8.83 21.84 -1.28
N LYS A 165 -9.96 22.35 -1.81
CA LYS A 165 -11.25 21.67 -1.72
C LYS A 165 -11.27 20.36 -2.51
N GLU A 166 -10.72 20.37 -3.71
CA GLU A 166 -10.61 19.22 -4.62
C GLU A 166 -9.65 18.17 -4.04
N ILE A 167 -8.52 18.61 -3.47
CA ILE A 167 -7.56 17.75 -2.78
C ILE A 167 -8.22 17.08 -1.57
N ASN A 168 -8.89 17.87 -0.72
CA ASN A 168 -9.60 17.34 0.45
C ASN A 168 -10.73 16.39 0.03
N PHE A 169 -11.44 16.70 -1.05
CA PHE A 169 -12.46 15.82 -1.60
C PHE A 169 -11.85 14.51 -2.08
N LYS A 170 -10.74 14.55 -2.83
CA LYS A 170 -10.01 13.36 -3.28
C LYS A 170 -9.56 12.51 -2.07
N GLN A 171 -8.92 13.12 -1.07
CA GLN A 171 -8.49 12.40 0.14
C GLN A 171 -9.66 11.74 0.86
N ASN A 172 -10.76 12.48 1.07
CA ASN A 172 -11.94 11.93 1.73
C ASN A 172 -12.60 10.81 0.92
N SER A 173 -12.66 10.93 -0.41
CA SER A 173 -13.20 9.89 -1.29
C SER A 173 -12.29 8.66 -1.32
N SER A 174 -10.97 8.82 -1.41
CA SER A 174 -10.02 7.71 -1.32
C SER A 174 -10.15 6.95 0.01
N ILE A 175 -10.28 7.68 1.13
CA ILE A 175 -10.46 7.05 2.44
C ILE A 175 -11.80 6.30 2.51
N GLN A 176 -12.92 6.99 2.24
CA GLN A 176 -14.26 6.44 2.42
C GLN A 176 -14.64 5.36 1.41
N ASP A 177 -14.25 5.55 0.14
CA ASP A 177 -14.74 4.70 -0.95
C ASP A 177 -13.78 3.52 -1.22
N ARG A 178 -12.53 3.59 -0.73
CA ARG A 178 -11.50 2.58 -1.05
C ARG A 178 -10.78 2.01 0.16
N ILE A 179 -10.24 2.85 1.03
CA ILE A 179 -9.39 2.39 2.15
C ILE A 179 -10.25 1.77 3.27
N ASP A 180 -11.22 2.52 3.79
CA ASP A 180 -12.05 2.07 4.92
C ASP A 180 -12.80 0.75 4.61
N PRO A 181 -13.47 0.59 3.44
CA PRO A 181 -14.14 -0.66 3.12
C PRO A 181 -13.18 -1.84 2.97
N LEU A 182 -11.94 -1.62 2.51
CA LEU A 182 -10.94 -2.67 2.43
C LEU A 182 -10.44 -3.08 3.81
N ILE A 183 -10.23 -2.13 4.73
CA ILE A 183 -9.84 -2.40 6.12
C ILE A 183 -10.94 -3.20 6.83
N GLU A 184 -12.20 -2.79 6.71
CA GLU A 184 -13.32 -3.47 7.36
C GLU A 184 -13.51 -4.90 6.83
N ARG A 185 -13.47 -5.07 5.50
CA ARG A 185 -13.55 -6.41 4.90
C ARG A 185 -12.36 -7.30 5.29
N MET A 186 -11.17 -6.72 5.40
CA MET A 186 -9.98 -7.44 5.87
C MET A 186 -10.16 -7.87 7.34
N HIS A 187 -10.61 -6.96 8.20
CA HIS A 187 -10.88 -7.23 9.61
C HIS A 187 -11.88 -8.37 9.78
N LEU A 188 -13.03 -8.29 9.09
CA LEU A 188 -14.06 -9.33 9.09
C LEU A 188 -13.49 -10.68 8.67
N TRP A 189 -12.71 -10.72 7.58
CA TRP A 189 -12.13 -11.97 7.10
C TRP A 189 -11.08 -12.56 8.03
N ILE A 190 -10.22 -11.72 8.63
CA ILE A 190 -9.25 -12.16 9.64
C ILE A 190 -9.98 -12.73 10.85
N CYS A 191 -11.06 -12.09 11.29
CA CYS A 191 -11.84 -12.56 12.44
C CYS A 191 -12.58 -13.87 12.18
N GLN A 192 -13.11 -14.07 10.98
CA GLN A 192 -13.67 -15.37 10.56
C GLN A 192 -12.63 -16.50 10.55
N ASN A 193 -11.35 -16.17 10.41
CA ASN A 193 -10.24 -17.12 10.31
C ASN A 193 -9.22 -16.90 11.45
N LYS A 194 -9.68 -16.47 12.63
CA LYS A 194 -8.84 -15.97 13.72
C LYS A 194 -7.76 -16.96 14.16
N GLU A 195 -8.05 -18.26 14.09
CA GLU A 195 -7.12 -19.35 14.43
C GLU A 195 -5.82 -19.29 13.63
N HIS A 196 -5.87 -18.76 12.40
CA HIS A 196 -4.69 -18.61 11.54
C HIS A 196 -3.94 -17.29 11.74
N PHE A 197 -4.48 -16.37 12.54
CA PHE A 197 -3.93 -15.03 12.76
C PHE A 197 -3.77 -14.72 14.26
N PRO A 198 -2.89 -15.44 14.98
CA PRO A 198 -2.71 -15.27 16.42
C PRO A 198 -2.11 -13.91 16.81
N LEU A 199 -1.36 -13.29 15.90
CA LEU A 199 -0.74 -11.97 16.13
C LEU A 199 -1.71 -10.80 15.94
N TYR A 200 -2.90 -11.05 15.40
CA TYR A 200 -3.90 -10.02 15.20
C TYR A 200 -4.48 -9.57 16.54
N CYS A 201 -4.31 -8.29 16.89
CA CYS A 201 -4.66 -7.77 18.21
C CYS A 201 -6.05 -7.13 18.31
N LYS A 202 -6.70 -6.83 17.18
CA LYS A 202 -8.03 -6.21 17.22
C LYS A 202 -9.08 -7.21 17.67
N GLU A 203 -10.03 -6.70 18.46
CA GLU A 203 -11.17 -7.46 18.95
C GLU A 203 -12.08 -7.87 17.79
N CYS A 204 -12.53 -9.11 17.79
CA CYS A 204 -13.46 -9.63 16.79
C CYS A 204 -14.93 -9.57 17.24
N GLY A 205 -15.20 -9.06 18.45
CA GLY A 205 -16.55 -9.06 19.06
C GLY A 205 -17.61 -8.20 18.36
N GLY A 206 -17.26 -7.50 17.28
CA GLY A 206 -18.18 -6.69 16.46
C GLY A 206 -18.37 -7.19 15.03
N CYS A 207 -17.71 -8.28 14.63
CA CYS A 207 -17.75 -8.76 13.24
C CYS A 207 -18.96 -9.67 12.92
N GLY A 208 -19.85 -9.90 13.90
CA GLY A 208 -20.97 -10.85 13.81
C GLY A 208 -20.56 -12.31 13.64
N CYS A 209 -19.27 -12.60 13.77
CA CYS A 209 -18.72 -13.95 13.77
C CYS A 209 -19.14 -14.75 15.04
N ASP A 210 -19.67 -14.05 16.05
CA ASP A 210 -20.10 -14.60 17.34
C ASP A 210 -21.57 -15.07 17.33
N GLY A 211 -22.21 -15.14 16.16
CA GLY A 211 -23.57 -15.65 15.99
C GLY A 211 -24.70 -14.69 16.41
N GLU A 212 -24.38 -13.49 16.91
CA GLU A 212 -25.38 -12.54 17.41
C GLU A 212 -25.73 -11.39 16.46
N LEU A 213 -25.08 -11.24 15.29
CA LEU A 213 -25.42 -10.20 14.31
C LEU A 213 -25.70 -10.83 12.94
N LYS A 214 -26.99 -10.86 12.56
CA LYS A 214 -27.49 -11.42 11.30
C LYS A 214 -27.24 -10.57 10.06
N ASP A 215 -26.66 -9.36 10.18
CA ASP A 215 -26.56 -8.39 9.08
C ASP A 215 -25.26 -7.56 9.09
N VAL A 216 -24.11 -8.18 9.36
CA VAL A 216 -22.80 -7.52 9.16
C VAL A 216 -22.20 -7.95 7.84
N ASP A 217 -22.74 -7.39 6.76
CA ASP A 217 -21.92 -7.13 5.59
C ASP A 217 -20.77 -6.24 6.06
N GLY A 218 -19.51 -6.66 5.90
CA GLY A 218 -18.30 -5.91 6.28
C GLY A 218 -18.10 -4.59 5.50
N VAL A 219 -19.20 -3.92 5.15
CA VAL A 219 -19.37 -2.68 4.42
C VAL A 219 -20.38 -1.76 5.16
N SER A 220 -21.15 -2.25 6.13
CA SER A 220 -22.26 -1.53 6.76
C SER A 220 -21.92 -0.90 8.13
N HIS A 221 -20.79 -0.19 8.25
CA HIS A 221 -20.68 0.83 9.30
C HIS A 221 -20.07 2.14 8.77
N ILE A 222 -21.00 3.02 8.33
CA ILE A 222 -20.92 4.48 8.34
C ILE A 222 -19.96 5.14 7.31
N ARG A 223 -20.40 5.28 6.04
CA ARG A 223 -20.57 6.56 5.30
C ARG A 223 -20.94 6.38 3.81
N LYS A 224 -21.77 7.32 3.33
CA LYS A 224 -22.39 7.54 1.99
C LYS A 224 -23.34 6.50 1.39
N THR A 225 -23.16 5.20 1.56
CA THR A 225 -24.06 4.22 0.90
C THR A 225 -25.45 4.12 1.53
N ASN A 226 -25.62 4.47 2.81
CA ASN A 226 -26.95 4.61 3.41
C ASN A 226 -27.79 5.77 2.80
N PHE A 227 -27.21 6.61 1.93
CA PHE A 227 -27.97 7.64 1.21
C PHE A 227 -28.54 7.13 -0.12
N ILE A 228 -27.92 6.14 -0.78
CA ILE A 228 -28.32 5.76 -2.16
C ILE A 228 -29.45 4.72 -2.16
N THR A 229 -29.53 3.85 -1.15
CA THR A 229 -30.59 2.83 -1.08
C THR A 229 -31.87 3.34 -0.40
N ASN A 230 -31.80 4.38 0.43
CA ASN A 230 -32.97 4.99 1.08
C ASN A 230 -33.69 6.04 0.21
N ILE A 231 -33.38 6.14 -1.09
CA ILE A 231 -34.13 7.02 -2.02
C ILE A 231 -35.35 6.28 -2.62
N TYR A 232 -35.45 4.97 -2.41
CA TYR A 232 -36.57 4.15 -2.91
C TYR A 232 -37.42 3.52 -1.80
N GLU A 233 -37.13 3.82 -0.53
CA GLU A 233 -37.94 3.44 0.62
C GLU A 233 -38.44 4.69 1.34
N ASP A 234 -39.29 5.45 0.62
CA ASP A 234 -40.34 6.33 1.15
C ASP A 234 -41.52 6.31 0.15
#